data_AF-F4D585-F1
#
_entry.id   AF-F4D585-F1
#
_cell.length_a   1.000
_cell.length_b   1.000
_cell.length_c   1.000
_cell.angle_alpha   90.00
_cell.angle_beta   90.00
_cell.angle_gamma   90.00
#
_symmetry.space_group_name_H-M   'P 1'
#
loop_
_entity.id
_entity.type
_entity.pdbx_description
1 polymer ?
#
loop_
_entity_poly.entity_id
_entity_poly.type
_entity_poly.pdbx_seq_one_letter_code
_entity_poly.pdbx_strand_id
1 'polypeptide(L)'
;MKPRDIKIMQSVLEIIKEPIKVTEVYDKAKELFEKGEIESMFDYGGNTPDQSVSAAIYTALNKGEELPFKKAQEKPVLIALKDAPKELVLNAQKSSAPGVKIAHERGLHPFLTYMAFFNENLKCYTKTIFHEGSLKSPKGMDRWLYPGMVGVRFLHAELSNENLIAFSKKFDTLPVKLVSFELKKEISVHNCRECYFDF
;
A
#
# COMPACT_ATOMS: atom_id res chain seq x y z
N MET A 1 -32.06 -0.73 9.29
CA MET A 1 -31.74 0.65 8.81
C MET A 1 -33.03 1.47 8.71
N LYS A 2 -33.03 2.82 8.74
CA LYS A 2 -34.30 3.58 8.59
C LYS A 2 -34.83 3.39 7.15
N PRO A 3 -36.16 3.26 6.92
CA PRO A 3 -36.71 3.09 5.57
C PRO A 3 -36.34 4.23 4.59
N ARG A 4 -36.19 5.45 5.10
CA ARG A 4 -35.72 6.61 4.33
C ARG A 4 -34.30 6.39 3.79
N ASP A 5 -33.40 5.91 4.64
CA ASP A 5 -32.00 5.68 4.27
C ASP A 5 -31.86 4.57 3.23
N ILE A 6 -32.73 3.55 3.28
CA ILE A 6 -32.76 2.47 2.28
C ILE A 6 -33.13 3.02 0.89
N LYS A 7 -34.10 3.95 0.80
CA LYS A 7 -34.47 4.62 -0.46
C LYS A 7 -33.32 5.46 -1.03
N ILE A 8 -32.60 6.17 -0.17
CA ILE A 8 -31.44 6.97 -0.58
C ILE A 8 -30.35 6.04 -1.14
N MET A 9 -30.04 4.94 -0.44
CA MET A 9 -29.07 3.94 -0.92
C MET A 9 -29.44 3.35 -2.28
N GLN A 10 -30.72 3.00 -2.44
CA GLN A 10 -31.22 2.47 -3.70
C GLN A 10 -31.02 3.48 -4.83
N SER A 11 -31.37 4.75 -4.62
CA SER A 11 -31.21 5.82 -5.62
C SER A 11 -29.74 6.03 -6.01
N VAL A 12 -28.85 6.07 -5.01
CA VAL A 12 -27.40 6.22 -5.22
C VAL A 12 -26.85 5.05 -6.05
N LEU A 13 -27.24 3.82 -5.73
CA LEU A 13 -26.77 2.63 -6.45
C LEU A 13 -27.39 2.49 -7.86
N GLU A 14 -28.63 2.95 -8.06
CA GLU A 14 -29.28 2.99 -9.38
C GLU A 14 -28.60 3.97 -10.35
N ILE A 15 -28.09 5.10 -9.83
CA ILE A 15 -27.36 6.10 -10.61
C ILE A 15 -25.95 5.59 -10.92
N ILE A 16 -25.23 5.12 -9.90
CA ILE A 16 -23.82 4.72 -10.04
C ILE A 16 -23.69 3.44 -10.89
N LYS A 17 -24.64 2.49 -10.78
CA LYS A 17 -24.64 1.19 -11.47
C LYS A 17 -23.37 0.33 -11.29
N GLU A 18 -22.48 0.74 -10.40
CA GLU A 18 -21.21 0.09 -10.09
C GLU A 18 -21.11 -0.27 -8.60
N PRO A 19 -20.33 -1.30 -8.23
CA PRO A 19 -20.08 -1.61 -6.83
C PRO A 19 -19.28 -0.51 -6.13
N ILE A 20 -19.80 0.00 -5.02
CA ILE A 20 -19.18 1.09 -4.24
C ILE A 20 -18.71 0.61 -2.87
N LYS A 21 -17.62 1.18 -2.35
CA LYS A 21 -17.19 0.95 -0.97
C LYS A 21 -18.17 1.59 -0.01
N VAL A 22 -18.53 0.86 1.05
CA VAL A 22 -19.44 1.33 2.10
C VAL A 22 -19.03 2.70 2.68
N THR A 23 -17.73 2.94 2.83
CA THR A 23 -17.17 4.20 3.36
C THR A 23 -17.35 5.39 2.43
N GLU A 24 -17.42 5.18 1.12
CA GLU A 24 -17.50 6.24 0.10
C GLU A 24 -18.95 6.60 -0.23
N VAL A 25 -19.92 5.84 0.30
CA VAL A 25 -21.35 6.01 -0.01
C VAL A 25 -21.88 7.37 0.41
N TYR A 26 -21.45 7.87 1.58
CA TYR A 26 -21.92 9.16 2.08
C TYR A 26 -21.45 10.31 1.18
N ASP A 27 -20.16 10.31 0.82
CA ASP A 27 -19.58 11.34 -0.05
C ASP A 27 -20.24 11.32 -1.43
N LYS A 28 -20.48 10.13 -1.99
CA LYS A 28 -21.18 9.98 -3.26
C LYS A 28 -22.64 10.44 -3.19
N ALA A 29 -23.34 10.11 -2.12
CA ALA A 29 -24.70 10.62 -1.91
C ALA A 29 -24.71 12.15 -1.82
N LYS A 30 -23.72 12.75 -1.15
CA LYS A 30 -23.58 14.20 -1.06
C LYS A 30 -23.35 14.84 -2.43
N GLU A 31 -22.43 14.30 -3.22
CA GLU A 31 -22.17 14.77 -4.59
C GLU A 31 -23.44 14.71 -5.47
N LEU A 32 -24.20 13.62 -5.39
CA LEU A 32 -25.43 13.45 -6.16
C LEU A 32 -26.56 14.37 -5.67
N PHE A 33 -26.62 14.65 -4.37
CA PHE A 33 -27.59 15.59 -3.80
C PHE A 33 -27.29 17.03 -4.24
N GLU A 34 -26.02 17.43 -4.23
CA GLU A 34 -25.58 18.75 -4.70
C GLU A 34 -25.86 18.94 -6.21
N LYS A 35 -25.80 17.86 -7.00
CA LYS A 35 -26.17 17.86 -8.42
C LYS A 35 -27.68 17.81 -8.67
N GLY A 36 -28.49 17.60 -7.64
CA GLY A 36 -29.95 17.47 -7.75
C GLY A 36 -30.42 16.13 -8.35
N GLU A 37 -29.55 15.11 -8.38
CA GLU A 37 -29.86 13.78 -8.92
C GLU A 37 -30.55 12.88 -7.89
N ILE A 38 -30.47 13.21 -6.60
CA ILE A 38 -31.24 12.55 -5.54
C ILE A 38 -32.07 13.57 -4.74
N GLU A 39 -33.29 13.20 -4.38
CA GLU A 39 -34.25 14.10 -3.72
C GLU A 39 -33.97 14.31 -2.23
N SER A 40 -33.25 13.39 -1.59
CA SER A 40 -33.03 13.43 -0.14
C SER A 40 -31.66 12.93 0.28
N MET A 41 -31.12 13.58 1.31
CA MET A 41 -29.83 13.26 1.91
C MET A 41 -30.02 12.54 3.26
N PHE A 42 -28.98 11.83 3.70
CA PHE A 42 -28.96 11.18 5.00
C PHE A 42 -29.04 12.19 6.15
N ASP A 43 -29.92 11.92 7.10
CA ASP A 43 -30.20 12.79 8.25
C ASP A 43 -29.59 12.19 9.53
N TYR A 44 -28.28 12.39 9.68
CA TYR A 44 -27.51 12.01 10.87
C TYR A 44 -26.92 13.28 11.49
N GLY A 45 -27.49 13.73 12.62
CA GLY A 45 -27.10 14.97 13.30
C GLY A 45 -25.82 14.90 14.13
N GLY A 46 -24.86 14.03 13.78
CA GLY A 46 -23.58 13.88 14.49
C GLY A 46 -22.41 14.59 13.78
N ASN A 47 -21.27 14.73 14.46
CA ASN A 47 -20.05 15.30 13.88
C ASN A 47 -19.41 14.42 12.77
N THR A 48 -19.81 13.15 12.69
CA THR A 48 -19.33 12.15 11.72
C THR A 48 -20.52 11.41 11.07
N PRO A 49 -21.26 12.10 10.19
CA PRO A 49 -22.43 11.51 9.52
C PRO A 49 -22.04 10.37 8.57
N ASP A 50 -20.85 10.42 7.96
CA ASP A 50 -20.24 9.40 7.11
C ASP A 50 -20.06 8.05 7.83
N GLN A 51 -19.54 8.09 9.06
CA GLN A 51 -19.34 6.89 9.89
C GLN A 51 -20.68 6.31 10.34
N SER A 52 -21.64 7.18 10.65
CA SER A 52 -22.98 6.79 11.09
C SER A 52 -23.73 6.05 9.98
N VAL A 53 -23.65 6.56 8.74
CA VAL A 53 -24.22 5.90 7.55
C VAL A 53 -23.53 4.56 7.29
N SER A 54 -22.20 4.53 7.34
CA SER A 54 -21.44 3.28 7.16
C SER A 54 -21.82 2.22 8.19
N ALA A 55 -21.92 2.60 9.48
CA ALA A 55 -22.33 1.69 10.56
C ALA A 55 -23.77 1.17 10.37
N ALA A 56 -24.68 2.03 9.90
CA ALA A 56 -26.06 1.63 9.60
C ALA A 56 -26.11 0.60 8.46
N ILE A 57 -25.30 0.79 7.40
CA ILE A 57 -25.17 -0.17 6.29
C ILE A 57 -24.65 -1.51 6.79
N TYR A 58 -23.53 -1.51 7.52
CA TYR A 58 -22.93 -2.74 8.06
C TYR A 58 -23.91 -3.52 8.95
N THR A 59 -24.63 -2.80 9.81
CA THR A 59 -25.63 -3.40 10.69
C THR A 59 -26.77 -4.03 9.90
N ALA A 60 -27.25 -3.36 8.85
CA ALA A 60 -28.33 -3.86 8.00
C ALA A 60 -27.90 -5.09 7.20
N LEU A 61 -26.69 -5.09 6.65
CA LEU A 61 -26.11 -6.23 5.93
C LEU A 61 -25.95 -7.45 6.85
N ASN A 62 -25.56 -7.26 8.11
CA ASN A 62 -25.35 -8.35 9.07
C ASN A 62 -26.66 -8.91 9.64
N LYS A 63 -27.71 -8.07 9.77
CA LYS A 63 -29.02 -8.50 10.30
C LYS A 63 -29.85 -9.32 9.32
N GLY A 64 -29.43 -9.41 8.04
CA GLY A 64 -30.16 -10.16 7.02
C GLY A 64 -31.53 -9.56 6.68
N GLU A 65 -31.70 -8.25 6.88
CA GLU A 65 -32.90 -7.53 6.44
C GLU A 65 -33.06 -7.68 4.91
N GLU A 66 -34.30 -7.75 4.40
CA GLU A 66 -34.58 -7.73 2.96
C GLU A 66 -34.19 -6.37 2.36
N LEU A 67 -32.92 -6.23 1.99
CA LEU A 67 -32.37 -5.00 1.39
C LEU A 67 -32.36 -5.09 -0.13
N PRO A 68 -32.52 -3.95 -0.86
CA PRO A 68 -32.43 -3.92 -2.32
C PRO A 68 -30.99 -4.04 -2.84
N PHE A 69 -30.00 -4.00 -1.95
CA PHE A 69 -28.56 -4.14 -2.26
C PHE A 69 -27.94 -5.31 -1.51
N LYS A 70 -26.84 -5.83 -2.04
CA LYS A 70 -26.08 -6.96 -1.49
C LYS A 70 -24.59 -6.68 -1.48
N LYS A 71 -23.87 -7.45 -0.67
CA LYS A 71 -22.41 -7.43 -0.60
C LYS A 71 -21.84 -8.07 -1.88
N ALA A 72 -21.09 -7.30 -2.66
CA ALA A 72 -20.41 -7.72 -3.87
C ALA A 72 -18.99 -8.27 -3.60
N GLN A 73 -18.31 -7.71 -2.59
CA GLN A 73 -16.95 -8.11 -2.19
C GLN A 73 -16.80 -8.00 -0.66
N GLU A 74 -15.93 -8.83 -0.07
CA GLU A 74 -15.68 -8.83 1.37
C GLU A 74 -14.53 -7.96 1.83
N LYS A 75 -13.47 -7.83 1.03
CA LYS A 75 -12.24 -7.12 1.40
C LYS A 75 -11.67 -6.36 0.18
N PRO A 76 -11.85 -5.03 0.09
CA PRO A 76 -12.74 -4.19 0.90
C PRO A 76 -14.23 -4.53 0.67
N VAL A 77 -15.10 -4.09 1.59
CA VAL A 77 -16.55 -4.36 1.50
C VAL A 77 -17.17 -3.47 0.43
N LEU A 78 -17.55 -4.07 -0.70
CA LEU A 78 -18.28 -3.39 -1.78
C LEU A 78 -19.75 -3.80 -1.75
N ILE A 79 -20.63 -2.85 -2.00
CA ILE A 79 -22.07 -3.05 -2.11
C ILE A 79 -22.57 -2.73 -3.52
N ALA A 80 -23.54 -3.49 -4.01
CA ALA A 80 -24.17 -3.29 -5.31
C ALA A 80 -25.67 -3.64 -5.23
N LEU A 81 -26.46 -3.14 -6.18
CA LEU A 81 -27.89 -3.50 -6.29
C LEU A 81 -28.04 -5.02 -6.51
N LYS A 82 -29.12 -5.62 -6.01
CA LYS A 82 -29.39 -7.07 -6.20
C LYS A 82 -29.46 -7.47 -7.67
N ASP A 83 -30.01 -6.58 -8.50
CA ASP A 83 -30.23 -6.74 -9.94
C ASP A 83 -29.03 -6.32 -10.80
N ALA A 84 -27.90 -5.93 -10.19
CA ALA A 84 -26.71 -5.56 -10.94
C ALA A 84 -26.16 -6.76 -11.74
N PRO A 85 -25.69 -6.55 -13.00
CA PRO A 85 -25.18 -7.62 -13.84
C PRO A 85 -23.97 -8.31 -13.19
N LYS A 86 -23.97 -9.65 -13.19
CA LYS A 86 -22.94 -10.49 -12.53
C LYS A 86 -21.50 -10.19 -12.99
N GLU A 87 -21.32 -9.69 -14.21
CA GLU A 87 -20.00 -9.33 -14.76
C GLU A 87 -19.33 -8.18 -13.99
N LEU A 88 -20.09 -7.18 -13.53
CA LEU A 88 -19.54 -6.06 -12.75
C LEU A 88 -19.07 -6.50 -11.35
N VAL A 89 -19.76 -7.48 -10.76
CA VAL A 89 -19.40 -8.07 -9.46
C VAL A 89 -18.10 -8.86 -9.54
N LEU A 90 -17.87 -9.59 -10.64
CA LEU A 90 -16.63 -10.34 -10.87
C LEU A 90 -15.42 -9.44 -11.15
N ASN A 91 -15.63 -8.31 -11.83
CA ASN A 91 -14.57 -7.34 -12.09
C ASN A 91 -14.19 -6.53 -10.85
N ALA A 92 -15.15 -6.24 -9.97
CA ALA A 92 -14.88 -5.58 -8.69
C ALA A 92 -13.95 -6.40 -7.79
N GLN A 93 -14.14 -7.74 -7.73
CA GLN A 93 -13.23 -8.66 -7.02
C GLN A 93 -11.80 -8.64 -7.54
N LYS A 94 -11.55 -8.17 -8.77
CA LYS A 94 -10.22 -8.07 -9.38
C LYS A 94 -9.54 -6.72 -9.19
N SER A 95 -10.16 -5.77 -8.51
CA SER A 95 -9.57 -4.43 -8.27
C SER A 95 -8.78 -4.36 -6.95
N SER A 96 -7.75 -5.21 -6.81
CA SER A 96 -6.54 -4.68 -6.18
C SER A 96 -5.84 -3.87 -7.27
N ALA A 97 -5.33 -2.67 -6.94
CA ALA A 97 -4.36 -1.98 -7.81
C ALA A 97 -3.39 -3.02 -8.39
N PRO A 98 -2.90 -2.90 -9.64
CA PRO A 98 -1.99 -3.87 -10.21
C PRO A 98 -0.72 -3.90 -9.34
N GLY A 99 -0.76 -4.73 -8.31
CA GLY A 99 0.34 -4.98 -7.41
C GLY A 99 1.35 -5.61 -8.33
N VAL A 100 2.40 -4.87 -8.64
CA VAL A 100 3.54 -5.39 -9.38
C VAL A 100 3.87 -6.71 -8.70
N LYS A 101 3.60 -7.83 -9.39
CA LYS A 101 3.91 -9.15 -8.86
C LYS A 101 5.43 -9.23 -8.88
N ILE A 102 6.04 -8.85 -7.78
CA ILE A 102 7.48 -8.92 -7.62
C ILE A 102 7.84 -10.40 -7.60
N ALA A 103 8.31 -10.91 -8.74
CA ALA A 103 8.65 -12.31 -8.91
C ALA A 103 9.87 -12.68 -8.05
N HIS A 104 10.86 -11.78 -8.01
CA HIS A 104 12.15 -11.97 -7.34
C HIS A 104 12.45 -10.81 -6.40
N GLU A 105 13.22 -11.08 -5.32
CA GLU A 105 13.66 -10.08 -4.33
C GLU A 105 14.32 -8.85 -4.98
N ARG A 106 15.03 -9.05 -6.09
CA ARG A 106 15.62 -7.96 -6.88
C ARG A 106 14.61 -6.91 -7.36
N GLY A 107 13.35 -7.28 -7.54
CA GLY A 107 12.30 -6.31 -7.88
C GLY A 107 12.04 -5.29 -6.77
N LEU A 108 12.49 -5.55 -5.53
CA LEU A 108 12.43 -4.61 -4.41
C LEU A 108 13.59 -3.60 -4.43
N HIS A 109 14.67 -3.87 -5.16
CA HIS A 109 15.89 -3.05 -5.13
C HIS A 109 15.62 -1.58 -5.52
N PRO A 110 14.84 -1.26 -6.59
CA PRO A 110 14.55 0.13 -6.93
C PRO A 110 13.79 0.87 -5.82
N PHE A 111 12.90 0.19 -5.11
CA PHE A 111 12.16 0.78 -3.99
C PHE A 111 13.09 1.08 -2.80
N LEU A 112 13.97 0.14 -2.48
CA LEU A 112 15.00 0.38 -1.45
C LEU A 112 15.92 1.52 -1.86
N THR A 113 16.37 1.60 -3.12
CA THR A 113 17.19 2.71 -3.62
C THR A 113 16.50 4.05 -3.40
N TYR A 114 15.23 4.16 -3.76
CA TYR A 114 14.45 5.36 -3.54
C TYR A 114 14.38 5.71 -2.04
N MET A 115 13.99 4.76 -1.20
CA MET A 115 13.87 4.98 0.25
C MET A 115 15.21 5.36 0.89
N ALA A 116 16.29 4.66 0.54
CA ALA A 116 17.61 4.84 1.12
C ALA A 116 18.23 6.20 0.75
N PHE A 117 17.92 6.72 -0.44
CA PHE A 117 18.37 8.04 -0.88
C PHE A 117 17.64 9.17 -0.16
N PHE A 118 16.30 9.08 -0.05
CA PHE A 118 15.48 10.15 0.55
C PHE A 118 15.39 10.09 2.09
N ASN A 119 15.77 8.99 2.71
CA ASN A 119 15.78 8.87 4.17
C ASN A 119 16.97 9.63 4.77
N GLU A 120 16.71 10.59 5.66
CA GLU A 120 17.75 11.44 6.25
C GLU A 120 18.81 10.67 7.07
N ASN A 121 18.44 9.54 7.64
CA ASN A 121 19.34 8.69 8.42
C ASN A 121 20.25 7.84 7.52
N LEU A 122 19.84 7.57 6.28
CA LEU A 122 20.62 6.77 5.32
C LEU A 122 21.36 7.64 4.31
N LYS A 123 20.65 8.50 3.56
CA LYS A 123 21.18 9.35 2.48
C LYS A 123 22.23 8.65 1.62
N CYS A 124 21.99 7.39 1.28
CA CYS A 124 22.99 6.56 0.63
C CYS A 124 22.64 6.25 -0.82
N TYR A 125 23.67 6.21 -1.65
CA TYR A 125 23.59 5.70 -3.01
C TYR A 125 23.76 4.20 -2.98
N THR A 126 22.83 3.46 -3.57
CA THR A 126 22.82 2.01 -3.51
C THR A 126 23.22 1.38 -4.83
N LYS A 127 23.80 0.19 -4.76
CA LYS A 127 24.12 -0.65 -5.91
C LYS A 127 23.84 -2.11 -5.59
N THR A 128 23.18 -2.79 -6.53
CA THR A 128 22.95 -4.23 -6.45
C THR A 128 24.23 -5.01 -6.70
N ILE A 129 24.48 -6.02 -5.88
CA ILE A 129 25.56 -6.98 -6.10
C ILE A 129 24.98 -8.21 -6.78
N PHE A 130 25.63 -8.66 -7.85
CA PHE A 130 25.22 -9.84 -8.61
C PHE A 130 26.19 -10.99 -8.32
N HIS A 131 25.78 -11.93 -7.47
CA HIS A 131 26.63 -13.07 -7.08
C HIS A 131 26.66 -14.20 -8.13
N GLU A 132 25.75 -14.16 -9.11
CA GLU A 132 25.59 -15.17 -10.17
C GLU A 132 26.81 -15.32 -11.09
N GLY A 133 27.66 -14.27 -11.17
CA GLY A 133 28.90 -14.28 -11.95
C GLY A 133 30.15 -14.71 -11.16
N SER A 134 30.02 -15.11 -9.90
CA SER A 134 31.16 -15.53 -9.09
C SER A 134 31.73 -16.87 -9.58
N LEU A 135 33.00 -16.86 -9.98
CA LEU A 135 33.74 -18.05 -10.43
C LEU A 135 34.24 -18.93 -9.27
N LYS A 136 34.05 -18.51 -8.01
CA LYS A 136 34.84 -19.01 -6.87
C LYS A 136 34.12 -19.90 -5.85
N SER A 137 32.89 -20.37 -6.08
CA SER A 137 32.31 -21.35 -5.17
C SER A 137 31.48 -22.47 -5.83
N PRO A 138 31.49 -23.68 -5.25
CA PRO A 138 30.42 -24.65 -5.43
C PRO A 138 29.07 -23.99 -5.14
N LYS A 139 28.10 -24.15 -6.06
CA LYS A 139 26.76 -23.55 -6.00
C LYS A 139 26.19 -23.60 -4.58
N GLY A 140 26.17 -22.45 -3.89
CA GLY A 140 25.52 -22.30 -2.59
C GLY A 140 26.37 -21.70 -1.48
N MET A 141 27.71 -21.77 -1.55
CA MET A 141 28.58 -21.16 -0.52
C MET A 141 28.66 -19.63 -0.63
N ASP A 142 28.63 -19.05 -1.84
CA ASP A 142 28.71 -17.60 -2.05
C ASP A 142 27.48 -16.80 -1.57
N ARG A 143 26.37 -17.48 -1.25
CA ARG A 143 25.15 -16.81 -0.75
C ARG A 143 25.34 -16.21 0.65
N TRP A 144 26.32 -16.69 1.41
CA TRP A 144 26.63 -16.23 2.77
C TRP A 144 27.83 -15.27 2.83
N LEU A 145 28.41 -14.90 1.68
CA LEU A 145 29.65 -14.12 1.63
C LEU A 145 29.44 -12.67 1.21
N TYR A 146 28.28 -12.36 0.61
CA TYR A 146 28.06 -11.06 -0.01
C TYR A 146 26.59 -10.64 0.12
N PRO A 147 26.32 -9.36 0.44
CA PRO A 147 24.96 -8.85 0.57
C PRO A 147 24.31 -8.64 -0.80
N GLY A 148 22.97 -8.73 -0.88
CA GLY A 148 22.24 -8.46 -2.11
C GLY A 148 22.39 -7.03 -2.65
N MET A 149 22.60 -6.04 -1.77
CA MET A 149 22.91 -4.66 -2.14
C MET A 149 23.90 -4.01 -1.17
N VAL A 150 24.63 -3.02 -1.67
CA VAL A 150 25.48 -2.13 -0.86
C VAL A 150 25.07 -0.68 -1.05
N GLY A 151 25.21 0.13 -0.01
CA GLY A 151 24.99 1.57 -0.01
C GLY A 151 26.23 2.32 0.44
N VAL A 152 26.44 3.49 -0.16
CA VAL A 152 27.51 4.42 0.21
C VAL A 152 26.91 5.79 0.56
N ARG A 153 27.24 6.31 1.75
CA ARG A 153 26.93 7.68 2.18
C ARG A 153 28.23 8.47 2.27
N PHE A 154 28.31 9.56 1.53
CA PHE A 154 29.44 10.48 1.55
C PHE A 154 29.20 11.56 2.60
N LEU A 155 29.77 11.42 3.80
CA LEU A 155 29.55 12.37 4.89
C LEU A 155 30.16 13.75 4.58
N HIS A 156 31.21 13.81 3.75
CA HIS A 156 31.77 15.10 3.33
C HIS A 156 30.79 15.93 2.51
N ALA A 157 29.85 15.29 1.78
CA ALA A 157 28.92 16.01 0.91
C ALA A 157 27.85 16.74 1.73
N GLU A 158 27.70 16.37 3.01
CA GLU A 158 26.81 17.01 3.97
C GLU A 158 27.51 18.15 4.74
N LEU A 159 28.84 18.18 4.72
CA LEU A 159 29.61 19.29 5.28
C LEU A 159 29.51 20.48 4.32
N SER A 160 28.64 21.43 4.60
CA SER A 160 28.50 22.65 3.80
C SER A 160 29.69 23.63 3.93
N ASN A 161 30.71 23.28 4.71
CA ASN A 161 31.84 24.13 5.06
C ASN A 161 33.13 23.61 4.42
N GLU A 162 33.68 24.39 3.49
CA GLU A 162 34.90 24.05 2.76
C GLU A 162 36.12 23.81 3.67
N ASN A 163 36.21 24.52 4.80
CA ASN A 163 37.29 24.30 5.77
C ASN A 163 37.20 22.94 6.45
N LEU A 164 35.98 22.45 6.74
CA LEU A 164 35.77 21.13 7.32
C LEU A 164 36.06 20.02 6.31
N ILE A 165 35.72 20.22 5.03
CA ILE A 165 36.08 19.30 3.94
C ILE A 165 37.61 19.24 3.76
N ALA A 166 38.28 20.40 3.76
CA ALA A 166 39.73 20.47 3.64
C ALA A 166 40.45 19.84 4.84
N PHE A 167 39.88 19.98 6.04
CA PHE A 167 40.37 19.32 7.25
C PHE A 167 40.13 17.81 7.21
N SER A 168 38.96 17.33 6.77
CA SER A 168 38.68 15.89 6.69
C SER A 168 39.61 15.16 5.72
N LYS A 169 40.02 15.82 4.63
CA LYS A 169 40.99 15.29 3.65
C LYS A 169 42.39 15.05 4.23
N LYS A 170 42.71 15.60 5.42
CA LYS A 170 43.98 15.36 6.11
C LYS A 170 44.01 14.05 6.91
N PHE A 171 42.87 13.40 7.11
CA PHE A 171 42.80 12.09 7.75
C PHE A 171 42.89 11.00 6.68
N ASP A 172 43.60 9.92 6.99
CA ASP A 172 43.70 8.73 6.12
C ASP A 172 42.37 7.96 6.01
N THR A 173 41.38 8.31 6.83
CA THR A 173 40.04 7.72 6.80
C THR A 173 39.10 8.58 5.95
N LEU A 174 38.65 8.03 4.83
CA LEU A 174 37.62 8.65 4.01
C LEU A 174 36.32 8.78 4.84
N PRO A 175 35.68 9.97 4.89
CA PRO A 175 34.44 10.20 5.62
C PRO A 175 33.25 9.60 4.86
N VAL A 176 33.25 8.27 4.74
CA VAL A 176 32.31 7.48 3.98
C VAL A 176 31.73 6.41 4.88
N LYS A 177 30.41 6.23 4.85
CA LYS A 177 29.73 5.13 5.53
C LYS A 177 29.26 4.12 4.49
N LEU A 178 29.69 2.87 4.66
CA LEU A 178 29.20 1.73 3.90
C LEU A 178 28.08 1.03 4.68
N VAL A 179 27.05 0.61 3.95
CA VAL A 179 25.89 -0.09 4.51
C VAL A 179 25.61 -1.29 3.60
N SER A 180 25.43 -2.48 4.15
CA SER A 180 24.90 -3.62 3.43
C SER A 180 23.38 -3.69 3.60
N PHE A 181 22.69 -4.16 2.57
CA PHE A 181 21.25 -4.41 2.62
C PHE A 181 20.95 -5.81 2.11
N GLU A 182 20.06 -6.48 2.82
CA GLU A 182 19.47 -7.75 2.43
C GLU A 182 17.95 -7.59 2.43
N LEU A 183 17.30 -8.05 1.36
CA LEU A 183 15.86 -7.87 1.15
C LEU A 183 15.21 -9.22 0.93
N LYS A 184 14.18 -9.50 1.72
CA LYS A 184 13.36 -10.71 1.58
C LYS A 184 11.98 -10.36 1.04
N LYS A 185 11.50 -11.16 0.10
CA LYS A 185 10.17 -10.97 -0.51
C LYS A 185 9.05 -11.26 0.49
N GLU A 186 9.25 -12.25 1.36
CA GLU A 186 8.28 -12.66 2.37
C GLU A 186 9.01 -13.18 3.61
N ILE A 187 8.56 -12.73 4.78
CA ILE A 187 9.04 -13.22 6.07
C ILE A 187 7.85 -13.86 6.79
N SER A 188 8.04 -15.10 7.21
CA SER A 188 7.10 -15.92 7.97
C SER A 188 7.78 -16.48 9.20
N VAL A 189 7.01 -17.05 10.13
CA VAL A 189 7.57 -17.72 11.32
C VAL A 189 8.57 -18.82 10.94
N HIS A 190 8.38 -19.46 9.79
CA HIS A 190 9.20 -20.59 9.35
C HIS A 190 10.57 -20.16 8.82
N ASN A 191 10.70 -18.98 8.20
CA ASN A 191 11.96 -18.52 7.59
C ASN A 191 12.61 -17.34 8.32
N CYS A 192 11.96 -16.76 9.34
CA CYS A 192 12.45 -15.59 10.07
C CYS A 192 13.86 -15.80 10.65
N ARG A 193 14.13 -16.98 11.22
CA ARG A 193 15.46 -17.30 11.76
C ARG A 193 16.54 -17.24 10.68
N GLU A 194 16.29 -17.85 9.52
CA GLU A 194 17.23 -17.84 8.40
C GLU A 194 17.44 -16.41 7.90
N CYS A 195 16.36 -15.67 7.67
CA CYS A 195 16.42 -14.28 7.21
C CYS A 195 17.18 -13.34 8.17
N TYR A 196 17.17 -13.63 9.48
CA TYR A 196 17.90 -12.86 10.47
C TYR A 196 19.41 -13.10 10.44
N PHE A 197 19.84 -14.31 10.05
CA PHE A 197 21.25 -14.69 10.02
C PHE A 197 21.88 -14.62 8.63
N ASP A 198 21.10 -14.32 7.59
CA ASP A 198 21.61 -13.94 6.27
C ASP A 198 22.36 -12.59 6.38
N PHE A 199 23.68 -12.62 6.23
CA PHE A 199 24.59 -11.46 6.23
C PHE A 199 25.64 -11.58 5.13
#